data_AF-A0A1C3XKU3-F1
#
_entry.id   AF-A0A1C3XKU3-F1
#
_cell.length_a   1.000
_cell.length_b   1.000
_cell.length_c   1.000
_cell.angle_alpha   90.00
_cell.angle_beta   90.00
_cell.angle_gamma   90.00
#
_symmetry.space_group_name_H-M   'P 1'
#
loop_
_entity.id
_entity.type
_entity.pdbx_description
1 polymer ?
#
loop_
_entity_poly.entity_id
_entity_poly.type
_entity_poly.pdbx_seq_one_letter_code
_entity_poly.pdbx_strand_id
1 'polypeptide(L)'
;MGFGKLGAMGRGFGHLGSLGRAAASTPAWVMSGASADVDFANNRAWVTGLGVVSIASLIAISRASNETDLLWTSASGASYNTFGNDALALNSGGLNIYGAATNLLLNSTVPATQTVTLSATGNYTLWVNGSGSAAIAAGTATITGAGTATNGTPVTINCTATGTVNVTVTGSLNAFQLESGTFGTPLIITAGVSATRAADNITLGTTLNNLWVNQTAGWASMRASSPNQVVNILSRLLDTNSGAAQFQISGSATNRGAVNRNSANAVTTANAYTAGTTLQMSGTWSASAMAISLNQGTVVSGTPAAFTSGTTNLGNRADLARPWSGAIQRLVLGSTTLSNAALQALSP
;
A
#
# COMPACT_ATOMS: atom_id res chain seq x y z
N MET A 1 -72.78 45.41 6.64
CA MET A 1 -72.95 44.04 7.15
C MET A 1 -72.67 43.07 6.00
N GLY A 2 -71.78 42.10 6.19
CA GLY A 2 -71.53 41.04 5.20
C GLY A 2 -70.07 40.58 5.14
N PHE A 3 -69.56 40.01 6.24
CA PHE A 3 -68.27 39.30 6.25
C PHE A 3 -68.44 37.92 5.60
N GLY A 4 -67.78 37.68 4.47
CA GLY A 4 -67.69 36.38 3.81
C GLY A 4 -66.55 35.54 4.40
N LYS A 5 -66.90 34.41 5.02
CA LYS A 5 -66.01 33.37 5.58
C LYS A 5 -65.10 32.76 4.51
N LEU A 6 -63.78 32.80 4.72
CA LEU A 6 -62.80 31.97 4.00
C LEU A 6 -62.74 30.58 4.67
N GLY A 7 -63.09 29.53 3.93
CA GLY A 7 -63.05 28.15 4.39
C GLY A 7 -61.62 27.59 4.46
N ALA A 8 -61.27 27.00 5.60
CA ALA A 8 -60.02 26.29 5.81
C ALA A 8 -60.05 24.94 5.06
N MET A 9 -59.16 24.75 4.07
CA MET A 9 -58.88 23.44 3.48
C MET A 9 -57.81 22.73 4.32
N GLY A 10 -58.23 21.71 5.07
CA GLY A 10 -57.34 20.78 5.76
C GLY A 10 -56.56 19.93 4.75
N ARG A 11 -55.23 20.06 4.76
CA ARG A 11 -54.34 19.16 4.02
C ARG A 11 -54.05 17.94 4.89
N GLY A 12 -54.61 16.79 4.51
CA GLY A 12 -54.27 15.51 5.10
C GLY A 12 -52.81 15.15 4.82
N PHE A 13 -52.02 14.98 5.87
CA PHE A 13 -50.71 14.36 5.79
C PHE A 13 -50.91 12.86 5.52
N GLY A 14 -50.86 12.51 4.23
CA GLY A 14 -50.81 11.13 3.77
C GLY A 14 -49.54 10.46 4.32
N HIS A 15 -49.76 9.36 5.03
CA HIS A 15 -48.77 8.44 5.57
C HIS A 15 -47.79 8.02 4.45
N LEU A 16 -46.59 8.61 4.45
CA LEU A 16 -45.45 8.13 3.65
C LEU A 16 -45.08 6.76 4.19
N GLY A 17 -45.69 5.71 3.63
CA GLY A 17 -45.26 4.34 3.86
C GLY A 17 -43.77 4.26 3.58
N SER A 18 -43.01 3.78 4.56
CA SER A 18 -41.58 3.53 4.42
C SER A 18 -41.40 2.59 3.24
N LEU A 19 -40.99 3.12 2.08
CA LEU A 19 -40.50 2.30 0.98
C LEU A 19 -39.28 1.58 1.55
N GLY A 20 -39.46 0.32 1.95
CA GLY A 20 -38.38 -0.52 2.39
C GLY A 20 -37.34 -0.51 1.29
N ARG A 21 -36.21 0.15 1.53
CA ARG A 21 -35.05 0.09 0.64
C ARG A 21 -34.76 -1.38 0.45
N ALA A 22 -35.06 -1.90 -0.75
CA ALA A 22 -34.68 -3.26 -1.12
C ALA A 22 -33.20 -3.40 -0.78
N ALA A 23 -32.86 -4.38 0.06
CA ALA A 23 -31.47 -4.61 0.44
C ALA A 23 -30.68 -4.78 -0.85
N ALA A 24 -29.71 -3.89 -1.08
CA ALA A 24 -28.88 -3.96 -2.27
C ALA A 24 -28.24 -5.35 -2.30
N SER A 25 -28.54 -6.13 -3.34
CA SER A 25 -28.00 -7.47 -3.49
C SER A 25 -26.47 -7.40 -3.46
N THR A 26 -25.84 -8.21 -2.61
CA THR A 26 -24.38 -8.29 -2.53
C THR A 26 -23.82 -8.71 -3.89
N PRO A 27 -22.94 -7.90 -4.52
CA PRO A 27 -22.35 -8.26 -5.81
C PRO A 27 -21.57 -9.58 -5.75
N ALA A 28 -21.59 -10.36 -6.82
CA ALA A 28 -20.92 -11.67 -6.88
C ALA A 28 -19.39 -11.61 -6.68
N TRP A 29 -18.77 -10.44 -6.87
CA TRP A 29 -17.34 -10.25 -6.64
C TRP A 29 -16.97 -10.08 -5.17
N VAL A 30 -17.94 -9.74 -4.31
CA VAL A 30 -17.73 -9.55 -2.87
C VAL A 30 -17.49 -10.90 -2.21
N MET A 31 -16.44 -10.96 -1.39
CA MET A 31 -16.08 -12.16 -0.65
C MET A 31 -17.19 -12.55 0.33
N SER A 32 -17.53 -13.84 0.38
CA SER A 32 -18.57 -14.36 1.27
C SER A 32 -18.26 -14.00 2.74
N GLY A 33 -19.26 -13.48 3.45
CA GLY A 33 -19.13 -13.05 4.85
C GLY A 33 -18.40 -11.73 5.06
N ALA A 34 -18.02 -11.01 4.00
CA ALA A 34 -17.42 -9.67 4.13
C ALA A 34 -18.44 -8.66 4.68
N SER A 35 -17.99 -7.80 5.57
CA SER A 35 -18.67 -6.56 5.97
C SER A 35 -18.24 -5.38 5.11
N ALA A 36 -17.00 -5.39 4.63
CA ALA A 36 -16.47 -4.48 3.62
C ALA A 36 -15.49 -5.22 2.70
N ASP A 37 -15.49 -4.86 1.43
CA ASP A 37 -14.62 -5.44 0.41
C ASP A 37 -14.15 -4.33 -0.53
N VAL A 38 -12.86 -3.99 -0.44
CA VAL A 38 -12.22 -2.91 -1.20
C VAL A 38 -11.22 -3.54 -2.16
N ASP A 39 -11.59 -3.58 -3.43
CA ASP A 39 -10.81 -4.15 -4.52
C ASP A 39 -10.16 -3.01 -5.32
N PHE A 40 -8.99 -2.59 -4.85
CA PHE A 40 -8.22 -1.48 -5.41
C PHE A 40 -7.80 -1.76 -6.85
N ALA A 41 -7.40 -3.00 -7.15
CA ALA A 41 -6.96 -3.41 -8.49
C ALA A 41 -8.07 -3.27 -9.55
N ASN A 42 -9.35 -3.36 -9.13
CA ASN A 42 -10.51 -3.17 -10.00
C ASN A 42 -11.27 -1.87 -9.71
N ASN A 43 -10.70 -0.96 -8.92
CA ASN A 43 -11.29 0.31 -8.50
C ASN A 43 -12.77 0.22 -8.08
N ARG A 44 -13.09 -0.75 -7.20
CA ARG A 44 -14.46 -0.97 -6.70
C ARG A 44 -14.46 -1.27 -5.20
N ALA A 45 -15.52 -0.85 -4.52
CA ALA A 45 -15.71 -1.14 -3.12
C ALA A 45 -17.18 -1.41 -2.78
N TRP A 46 -17.39 -2.22 -1.75
CA TRP A 46 -18.70 -2.55 -1.21
C TRP A 46 -18.66 -2.57 0.31
N VAL A 47 -19.72 -2.08 0.94
CA VAL A 47 -19.89 -2.11 2.40
C VAL A 47 -21.32 -2.52 2.75
N THR A 48 -21.45 -3.40 3.74
CA THR A 48 -22.75 -3.82 4.27
C THR A 48 -23.56 -2.60 4.72
N GLY A 49 -24.82 -2.52 4.28
CA GLY A 49 -25.72 -1.41 4.59
C GLY A 49 -25.54 -0.17 3.70
N LEU A 50 -24.40 -0.02 3.01
CA LEU A 50 -24.16 1.07 2.06
C LEU A 50 -24.22 0.62 0.59
N GLY A 51 -23.94 -0.66 0.31
CA GLY A 51 -23.86 -1.18 -1.06
C GLY A 51 -22.53 -0.83 -1.72
N VAL A 52 -22.55 -0.64 -3.05
CA VAL A 52 -21.36 -0.22 -3.81
C VAL A 52 -21.05 1.25 -3.52
N VAL A 53 -19.79 1.52 -3.19
CA VAL A 53 -19.31 2.86 -2.81
C VAL A 53 -17.98 3.17 -3.50
N SER A 54 -17.60 4.44 -3.56
CA SER A 54 -16.30 4.84 -4.10
C SER A 54 -15.17 4.57 -3.09
N ILE A 55 -14.01 4.14 -3.58
CA ILE A 55 -12.83 3.92 -2.71
C ILE A 55 -12.42 5.22 -1.98
N ALA A 56 -12.49 6.35 -2.67
CA ALA A 56 -12.18 7.67 -2.08
C ALA A 56 -13.10 8.07 -0.91
N SER A 57 -14.26 7.41 -0.73
CA SER A 57 -15.11 7.62 0.46
C SER A 57 -14.70 6.77 1.67
N LEU A 58 -13.83 5.78 1.46
CA LEU A 58 -13.45 4.79 2.47
C LEU A 58 -12.04 4.97 3.01
N ILE A 59 -11.18 5.71 2.30
CA ILE A 59 -9.81 6.01 2.69
C ILE A 59 -9.47 7.47 2.39
N ALA A 60 -8.54 8.03 3.14
CA ALA A 60 -7.95 9.33 2.87
C ALA A 60 -6.45 9.18 2.64
N ILE A 61 -5.90 9.94 1.69
CA ILE A 61 -4.47 10.01 1.39
C ILE A 61 -3.98 11.43 1.63
N SER A 62 -2.77 11.55 2.15
CA SER A 62 -1.98 12.78 2.10
C SER A 62 -0.64 12.48 1.44
N ARG A 63 -0.31 13.23 0.39
CA ARG A 63 0.97 13.21 -0.33
C ARG A 63 1.23 14.57 -0.97
N ALA A 64 2.29 15.23 -0.53
CA ALA A 64 2.67 16.58 -0.99
C ALA A 64 3.46 16.62 -2.32
N SER A 65 3.35 15.58 -3.15
CA SER A 65 4.01 15.50 -4.45
C SER A 65 3.22 14.63 -5.43
N ASN A 66 3.56 14.74 -6.72
CA ASN A 66 3.11 13.78 -7.72
C ASN A 66 3.76 12.40 -7.48
N GLU A 67 3.11 11.36 -7.99
CA GLU A 67 3.62 9.98 -8.07
C GLU A 67 3.49 9.46 -9.50
N THR A 68 4.34 8.50 -9.88
CA THR A 68 4.17 7.72 -11.12
C THR A 68 4.05 6.23 -10.82
N ASP A 69 3.66 5.42 -11.79
CA ASP A 69 3.62 3.96 -11.69
C ASP A 69 4.73 3.24 -12.48
N LEU A 70 5.72 3.98 -13.01
CA LEU A 70 6.83 3.34 -13.72
C LEU A 70 7.82 2.70 -12.75
N LEU A 71 7.95 1.38 -12.80
CA LEU A 71 8.92 0.63 -12.00
C LEU A 71 10.06 0.11 -12.89
N TRP A 72 11.18 -0.21 -12.26
CA TRP A 72 12.30 -0.89 -12.92
C TRP A 72 11.93 -2.29 -13.47
N THR A 73 10.86 -2.90 -12.95
CA THR A 73 10.27 -4.16 -13.43
C THR A 73 9.29 -3.97 -14.59
N SER A 74 8.90 -2.73 -14.91
CA SER A 74 8.04 -2.46 -16.06
C SER A 74 8.72 -2.90 -17.36
N ALA A 75 7.91 -3.23 -18.36
CA ALA A 75 8.42 -3.54 -19.69
C ALA A 75 9.32 -2.39 -20.21
N SER A 76 10.37 -2.73 -20.95
CA SER A 76 11.26 -1.73 -21.55
C SER A 76 10.46 -0.77 -22.44
N GLY A 77 10.57 0.53 -22.19
CA GLY A 77 9.85 1.57 -22.93
C GLY A 77 8.39 1.72 -22.55
N ALA A 78 7.95 1.15 -21.43
CA ALA A 78 6.60 1.32 -20.94
C ALA A 78 6.27 2.80 -20.69
N SER A 79 5.06 3.21 -21.05
CA SER A 79 4.49 4.48 -20.61
C SER A 79 4.17 4.43 -19.12
N TYR A 80 3.95 5.60 -18.52
CA TYR A 80 3.59 5.73 -17.12
C TYR A 80 2.47 6.75 -16.92
N ASN A 81 1.72 6.56 -15.85
CA ASN A 81 0.71 7.50 -15.37
C ASN A 81 1.35 8.46 -14.36
N THR A 82 0.80 9.67 -14.26
CA THR A 82 1.12 10.61 -13.18
C THR A 82 -0.11 10.83 -12.32
N PHE A 83 0.03 10.64 -11.02
CA PHE A 83 -1.00 10.91 -10.02
C PHE A 83 -0.65 12.20 -9.30
N GLY A 84 -1.60 13.12 -9.20
CA GLY A 84 -1.40 14.41 -8.54
C GLY A 84 -1.16 14.30 -7.03
N ASN A 85 -0.91 15.44 -6.40
CA ASN A 85 -0.92 15.57 -4.95
C ASN A 85 -2.26 15.06 -4.38
N ASP A 86 -2.18 14.35 -3.26
CA ASP A 86 -3.33 13.76 -2.54
C ASP A 86 -4.27 12.89 -3.43
N ALA A 87 -3.82 12.46 -4.61
CA ALA A 87 -4.57 11.56 -5.48
C ALA A 87 -4.20 10.11 -5.21
N LEU A 88 -5.20 9.23 -5.14
CA LEU A 88 -4.97 7.78 -5.03
C LEU A 88 -4.25 7.27 -6.29
N ALA A 89 -3.08 6.66 -6.11
CA ALA A 89 -2.33 6.02 -7.18
C ALA A 89 -2.85 4.60 -7.43
N LEU A 90 -4.01 4.50 -8.09
CA LEU A 90 -4.66 3.23 -8.43
C LEU A 90 -4.28 2.79 -9.84
N ASN A 91 -3.83 1.55 -9.97
CA ASN A 91 -3.64 0.87 -11.26
C ASN A 91 -4.15 -0.59 -11.19
N SER A 92 -3.97 -1.36 -12.26
CA SER A 92 -4.38 -2.78 -12.30
C SER A 92 -3.66 -3.66 -11.28
N GLY A 93 -2.53 -3.21 -10.73
CA GLY A 93 -1.79 -3.84 -9.64
C GLY A 93 -2.33 -3.48 -8.25
N GLY A 94 -3.20 -2.49 -8.11
CA GLY A 94 -3.79 -2.06 -6.84
C GLY A 94 -3.54 -0.59 -6.50
N LEU A 95 -3.63 -0.27 -5.21
CA LEU A 95 -3.26 1.02 -4.63
C LEU A 95 -1.75 1.02 -4.36
N ASN A 96 -1.01 1.83 -5.11
CA ASN A 96 0.41 2.05 -4.91
C ASN A 96 0.67 2.84 -3.62
N ILE A 97 1.64 2.38 -2.83
CA ILE A 97 2.07 3.01 -1.58
C ILE A 97 3.58 2.92 -1.50
N TYR A 98 4.23 4.06 -1.30
CA TYR A 98 5.67 4.17 -1.20
C TYR A 98 6.11 5.26 -0.20
N GLY A 99 7.29 5.05 0.39
CA GLY A 99 7.95 6.04 1.24
C GLY A 99 8.49 7.24 0.50
N ALA A 100 8.99 8.23 1.23
CA ALA A 100 9.69 9.36 0.60
C ALA A 100 10.98 8.87 -0.06
N ALA A 101 11.28 9.39 -1.24
CA ALA A 101 12.51 9.08 -1.97
C ALA A 101 12.93 10.28 -2.83
N THR A 102 14.21 10.37 -3.14
CA THR A 102 14.77 11.45 -3.96
C THR A 102 15.53 10.85 -5.14
N ASN A 103 15.19 11.25 -6.35
CA ASN A 103 15.99 10.94 -7.52
C ASN A 103 17.10 11.99 -7.66
N LEU A 104 18.33 11.51 -7.57
CA LEU A 104 19.54 12.34 -7.64
C LEU A 104 19.94 12.65 -9.09
N LEU A 105 19.42 11.90 -10.08
CA LEU A 105 19.69 12.11 -11.49
C LEU A 105 18.82 13.24 -12.05
N LEU A 106 19.39 14.08 -12.91
CA LEU A 106 18.67 15.14 -13.60
C LEU A 106 18.09 14.63 -14.92
N ASN A 107 17.01 15.26 -15.40
CA ASN A 107 16.34 14.97 -16.66
C ASN A 107 15.93 13.49 -16.79
N SER A 108 15.29 12.97 -15.74
CA SER A 108 14.96 11.54 -15.56
C SER A 108 14.27 10.86 -16.76
N THR A 109 13.53 11.61 -17.59
CA THR A 109 12.78 11.10 -18.75
C THR A 109 13.49 11.32 -20.09
N VAL A 110 14.63 12.01 -20.09
CA VAL A 110 15.54 12.14 -21.23
C VAL A 110 16.97 11.87 -20.73
N PRO A 111 17.29 10.60 -20.39
CA PRO A 111 18.52 10.27 -19.69
C PRO A 111 19.79 10.62 -20.46
N ALA A 112 20.77 11.18 -19.76
CA ALA A 112 22.08 11.50 -20.29
C ALA A 112 23.18 11.18 -19.27
N THR A 113 24.40 10.98 -19.76
CA THR A 113 25.59 10.79 -18.90
C THR A 113 25.79 12.01 -18.00
N GLN A 114 25.95 11.77 -16.69
CA GLN A 114 26.13 12.84 -15.71
C GLN A 114 26.94 12.39 -14.49
N THR A 115 27.55 13.37 -13.83
CA THR A 115 28.19 13.20 -12.53
C THR A 115 27.25 13.68 -11.44
N VAL A 116 27.05 12.87 -10.40
CA VAL A 116 26.09 13.13 -9.32
C VAL A 116 26.81 13.09 -7.97
N THR A 117 26.44 13.98 -7.06
CA THR A 117 26.94 13.98 -5.68
C THR A 117 26.10 13.07 -4.79
N LEU A 118 26.75 12.15 -4.09
CA LEU A 118 26.20 11.39 -2.98
C LEU A 118 26.50 12.14 -1.68
N SER A 119 25.48 12.76 -1.09
CA SER A 119 25.61 13.59 0.12
C SER A 119 25.61 12.78 1.43
N ALA A 120 25.34 11.48 1.38
CA ALA A 120 25.32 10.60 2.53
C ALA A 120 26.00 9.26 2.24
N THR A 121 26.40 8.56 3.30
CA THR A 121 26.82 7.16 3.23
C THR A 121 25.60 6.25 3.29
N GLY A 122 25.75 5.01 2.82
CA GLY A 122 24.69 4.02 2.79
C GLY A 122 24.49 3.41 1.40
N ASN A 123 23.37 2.70 1.23
CA ASN A 123 23.05 2.05 -0.03
C ASN A 123 22.34 3.02 -0.97
N TYR A 124 22.67 2.94 -2.26
CA TYR A 124 21.97 3.64 -3.33
C TYR A 124 21.65 2.66 -4.44
N THR A 125 20.49 2.81 -5.07
CA THR A 125 20.06 1.94 -6.16
C THR A 125 19.88 2.74 -7.44
N LEU A 126 20.61 2.35 -8.48
CA LEU A 126 20.46 2.81 -9.86
C LEU A 126 19.55 1.84 -10.60
N TRP A 127 18.52 2.37 -11.26
CA TRP A 127 17.70 1.59 -12.16
C TRP A 127 17.32 2.40 -13.41
N VAL A 128 16.98 1.68 -14.47
CA VAL A 128 16.63 2.27 -15.77
C VAL A 128 15.39 1.60 -16.36
N ASN A 129 14.72 2.31 -17.26
CA ASN A 129 13.72 1.75 -18.16
C ASN A 129 14.06 2.13 -19.61
N GLY A 130 13.97 1.17 -20.53
CA GLY A 130 14.34 1.32 -21.94
C GLY A 130 15.32 0.24 -22.41
N SER A 131 15.72 0.31 -23.68
CA SER A 131 16.59 -0.69 -24.33
C SER A 131 18.09 -0.46 -24.10
N GLY A 132 18.47 0.72 -23.59
CA GLY A 132 19.83 1.07 -23.22
C GLY A 132 20.23 0.59 -21.81
N SER A 133 21.28 1.20 -21.28
CA SER A 133 21.86 0.90 -19.97
C SER A 133 22.46 2.14 -19.31
N ALA A 134 22.66 2.09 -18.00
CA ALA A 134 23.42 3.10 -17.25
C ALA A 134 24.47 2.44 -16.35
N ALA A 135 25.75 2.75 -16.56
CA ALA A 135 26.86 2.27 -15.74
C ALA A 135 27.22 3.27 -14.65
N ILE A 136 27.31 2.83 -13.40
CA ILE A 136 27.73 3.66 -12.26
C ILE A 136 29.17 3.33 -11.86
N ALA A 137 30.01 4.36 -11.73
CA ALA A 137 31.39 4.25 -11.29
C ALA A 137 31.72 5.31 -10.24
N ALA A 138 32.74 5.03 -9.42
CA ALA A 138 33.25 5.98 -8.45
C ALA A 138 33.80 7.23 -9.16
N GLY A 139 33.43 8.41 -8.68
CA GLY A 139 34.12 9.67 -8.93
C GLY A 139 35.05 9.96 -7.75
N THR A 140 34.64 10.86 -6.87
CA THR A 140 35.33 11.10 -5.58
C THR A 140 34.73 10.32 -4.41
N ALA A 141 33.54 9.73 -4.57
CA ALA A 141 32.95 8.87 -3.54
C ALA A 141 33.69 7.53 -3.44
N THR A 142 33.68 6.91 -2.25
CA THR A 142 34.11 5.52 -2.09
C THR A 142 32.88 4.62 -2.15
N ILE A 143 32.79 3.80 -3.20
CA ILE A 143 31.65 2.90 -3.43
C ILE A 143 32.11 1.46 -3.67
N THR A 144 31.27 0.51 -3.29
CA THR A 144 31.35 -0.90 -3.69
C THR A 144 30.06 -1.31 -4.41
N GLY A 145 30.10 -2.39 -5.19
CA GLY A 145 28.93 -2.86 -5.96
C GLY A 145 28.65 -2.06 -7.24
N ALA A 146 29.62 -1.28 -7.73
CA ALA A 146 29.54 -0.59 -9.02
C ALA A 146 29.23 -1.58 -10.17
N GLY A 147 28.49 -1.13 -11.18
CA GLY A 147 28.01 -2.01 -12.24
C GLY A 147 27.16 -1.29 -13.28
N THR A 148 26.49 -2.05 -14.13
CA THR A 148 25.61 -1.52 -15.19
C THR A 148 24.17 -1.93 -14.95
N ALA A 149 23.30 -0.93 -14.76
CA ALA A 149 21.87 -1.14 -14.69
C ALA A 149 21.28 -1.27 -16.11
N THR A 150 20.42 -2.27 -16.28
CA THR A 150 19.59 -2.49 -17.48
C THR A 150 18.14 -2.64 -17.04
N ASN A 151 17.19 -2.57 -17.98
CA ASN A 151 15.77 -2.74 -17.63
C ASN A 151 15.54 -4.08 -16.92
N GLY A 152 14.83 -4.08 -15.79
CA GLY A 152 14.62 -5.28 -14.98
C GLY A 152 15.82 -5.72 -14.13
N THR A 153 16.99 -5.07 -14.25
CA THR A 153 18.21 -5.43 -13.51
C THR A 153 18.85 -4.18 -12.89
N PRO A 154 18.36 -3.72 -11.73
CA PRO A 154 18.91 -2.57 -11.03
C PRO A 154 20.29 -2.90 -10.44
N VAL A 155 21.08 -1.86 -10.16
CA VAL A 155 22.39 -1.96 -9.49
C VAL A 155 22.31 -1.23 -8.15
N THR A 156 22.59 -1.94 -7.06
CA THR A 156 22.73 -1.34 -5.73
C THR A 156 24.20 -1.21 -5.36
N ILE A 157 24.64 0.02 -5.09
CA ILE A 157 25.97 0.33 -4.58
C ILE A 157 25.92 0.57 -3.07
N ASN A 158 27.04 0.35 -2.39
CA ASN A 158 27.25 0.79 -1.01
C ASN A 158 28.30 1.91 -0.98
N CYS A 159 27.90 3.09 -0.54
CA CYS A 159 28.73 4.28 -0.38
C CYS A 159 29.26 4.36 1.07
N THR A 160 30.56 4.25 1.24
CA THR A 160 31.22 4.33 2.56
C THR A 160 31.89 5.68 2.81
N ALA A 161 32.12 6.47 1.77
CA ALA A 161 32.55 7.86 1.86
C ALA A 161 31.85 8.71 0.79
N THR A 162 31.27 9.84 1.21
CA THR A 162 30.54 10.76 0.34
C THR A 162 31.45 11.37 -0.74
N GLY A 163 30.84 11.88 -1.81
CA GLY A 163 31.56 12.42 -2.95
C GLY A 163 30.73 12.30 -4.21
N THR A 164 31.37 12.24 -5.37
CA THR A 164 30.68 12.09 -6.65
C THR A 164 30.74 10.67 -7.20
N VAL A 165 29.74 10.32 -8.00
CA VAL A 165 29.70 9.14 -8.86
C VAL A 165 29.43 9.57 -10.29
N ASN A 166 29.96 8.82 -11.25
CA ASN A 166 29.71 9.02 -12.67
C ASN A 166 28.67 7.98 -13.14
N VAL A 167 27.58 8.45 -13.74
CA VAL A 167 26.56 7.60 -14.36
C VAL A 167 26.64 7.76 -15.86
N THR A 168 27.09 6.72 -16.55
CA THR A 168 27.30 6.72 -18.01
C THR A 168 26.14 6.03 -18.70
N VAL A 169 25.38 6.76 -19.51
CA VAL A 169 24.27 6.23 -20.29
C VAL A 169 24.78 5.71 -21.63
N THR A 170 24.28 4.55 -22.05
CA THR A 170 24.54 3.96 -23.37
C THR A 170 23.22 3.49 -23.97
N GLY A 171 23.00 3.75 -25.26
CA GLY A 171 21.75 3.42 -25.94
C GLY A 171 20.59 4.35 -25.56
N SER A 172 19.36 3.88 -25.77
CA SER A 172 18.15 4.68 -25.56
C SER A 172 17.44 4.28 -24.27
N LEU A 173 17.29 5.23 -23.36
CA LEU A 173 16.54 5.06 -22.13
C LEU A 173 15.32 5.97 -22.13
N ASN A 174 14.21 5.47 -21.60
CA ASN A 174 12.97 6.22 -21.35
C ASN A 174 12.96 6.81 -19.94
N ALA A 175 13.62 6.13 -18.99
CA ALA A 175 13.75 6.61 -17.63
C ALA A 175 15.06 6.14 -16.98
N PHE A 176 15.56 6.93 -16.03
CA PHE A 176 16.60 6.51 -15.10
C PHE A 176 16.44 7.18 -13.73
N GLN A 177 16.84 6.48 -12.69
CA GLN A 177 16.76 6.97 -11.32
C GLN A 177 17.90 6.42 -10.48
N LEU A 178 18.52 7.30 -9.69
CA LEU A 178 19.45 6.94 -8.63
C LEU A 178 18.88 7.49 -7.33
N GLU A 179 18.53 6.61 -6.40
CA GLU A 179 17.93 6.97 -5.13
C GLU A 179 18.61 6.24 -3.97
N SER A 180 18.49 6.78 -2.76
CA SER A 180 18.96 6.08 -1.55
C SER A 180 18.07 4.89 -1.24
N GLY A 181 18.68 3.81 -0.76
CA GLY A 181 18.00 2.56 -0.42
C GLY A 181 18.54 1.36 -1.19
N THR A 182 18.08 0.18 -0.79
CA THR A 182 18.49 -1.13 -1.36
C THR A 182 17.62 -1.57 -2.53
N PHE A 183 16.70 -0.74 -2.99
CA PHE A 183 15.79 -1.06 -4.07
C PHE A 183 15.28 0.20 -4.79
N GLY A 184 14.81 0.03 -6.02
CA GLY A 184 14.15 1.09 -6.77
C GLY A 184 12.69 1.28 -6.37
N THR A 185 12.25 2.53 -6.28
CA THR A 185 10.85 2.97 -6.16
C THR A 185 10.35 3.50 -7.52
N PRO A 186 9.06 3.84 -7.69
CA PRO A 186 8.57 4.37 -8.96
C PRO A 186 9.31 5.62 -9.40
N LEU A 187 9.29 5.89 -10.70
CA LEU A 187 9.96 7.05 -11.30
C LEU A 187 9.56 8.35 -10.60
N ILE A 188 10.57 9.07 -10.14
CA ILE A 188 10.47 10.45 -9.67
C ILE A 188 11.01 11.33 -10.79
N ILE A 189 10.10 12.12 -11.37
CA ILE A 189 10.42 12.96 -12.52
C ILE A 189 11.30 14.13 -12.06
N THR A 190 12.50 14.23 -12.63
CA THR A 190 13.43 15.35 -12.50
C THR A 190 13.59 16.11 -13.82
N ALA A 191 13.75 17.43 -13.73
CA ALA A 191 13.98 18.32 -14.86
C ALA A 191 14.92 19.46 -14.43
N GLY A 192 16.20 19.36 -14.82
CA GLY A 192 17.25 20.32 -14.42
C GLY A 192 17.68 20.29 -12.94
N VAL A 193 16.85 19.80 -12.03
CA VAL A 193 17.16 19.63 -10.59
C VAL A 193 16.65 18.28 -10.06
N SER A 194 17.28 17.79 -8.99
CA SER A 194 16.80 16.61 -8.26
C SER A 194 15.41 16.87 -7.69
N ALA A 195 14.57 15.84 -7.62
CA ALA A 195 13.23 15.94 -7.08
C ALA A 195 12.99 14.86 -6.02
N THR A 196 12.12 15.18 -5.07
CA THR A 196 11.72 14.28 -3.98
C THR A 196 10.24 13.96 -4.13
N ARG A 197 9.92 12.66 -4.12
CA ARG A 197 8.56 12.19 -3.92
C ARG A 197 8.30 12.13 -2.41
N ALA A 198 7.21 12.74 -1.96
CA ALA A 198 6.76 12.64 -0.57
C ALA A 198 6.26 11.22 -0.27
N ALA A 199 6.37 10.81 0.99
CA ALA A 199 5.77 9.56 1.44
C ALA A 199 4.25 9.62 1.32
N ASP A 200 3.63 8.50 0.95
CA ASP A 200 2.19 8.36 1.09
C ASP A 200 1.82 8.31 2.57
N ASN A 201 0.69 8.90 2.94
CA ASN A 201 0.09 8.70 4.25
C ASN A 201 -1.39 8.38 4.06
N ILE A 202 -1.74 7.09 4.15
CA ILE A 202 -3.10 6.61 3.86
C ILE A 202 -3.75 6.17 5.16
N THR A 203 -4.94 6.69 5.43
CA THR A 203 -5.74 6.35 6.61
C THR A 203 -7.06 5.73 6.20
N LEU A 204 -7.54 4.78 7.01
CA LEU A 204 -8.90 4.27 6.88
C LEU A 204 -9.90 5.33 7.32
N GLY A 205 -10.91 5.59 6.48
CA GLY A 205 -12.06 6.41 6.85
C GLY A 205 -12.90 5.72 7.93
N THR A 206 -13.78 6.48 8.58
CA THR A 206 -14.56 6.06 9.76
C THR A 206 -15.23 4.69 9.58
N THR A 207 -15.83 4.44 8.43
CA THR A 207 -16.52 3.18 8.12
C THR A 207 -15.59 1.96 8.21
N LEU A 208 -14.47 1.98 7.50
CA LEU A 208 -13.51 0.87 7.54
C LEU A 208 -12.79 0.80 8.88
N ASN A 209 -12.46 1.95 9.46
CA ASN A 209 -11.77 2.01 10.74
C ASN A 209 -12.59 1.34 11.85
N ASN A 210 -13.91 1.59 11.91
CA ASN A 210 -14.80 0.95 12.88
C ASN A 210 -14.89 -0.57 12.70
N LEU A 211 -14.91 -1.06 11.46
CA LEU A 211 -14.85 -2.50 11.17
C LEU A 211 -13.50 -3.11 11.56
N TRP A 212 -12.40 -2.35 11.53
CA TRP A 212 -11.10 -2.87 11.94
C TRP A 212 -10.93 -2.91 13.46
N VAL A 213 -11.11 -1.78 14.16
CA VAL A 213 -10.71 -1.65 15.57
C VAL A 213 -11.83 -1.85 16.58
N ASN A 214 -13.11 -1.69 16.19
CA ASN A 214 -14.23 -1.60 17.14
C ASN A 214 -15.10 -2.86 17.14
N GLN A 215 -14.46 -4.04 17.07
CA GLN A 215 -15.16 -5.31 17.09
C GLN A 215 -14.60 -6.27 18.14
N THR A 216 -15.51 -6.93 18.87
CA THR A 216 -15.18 -8.02 19.80
C THR A 216 -14.72 -9.28 19.06
N ALA A 217 -15.11 -9.43 17.80
CA ALA A 217 -14.70 -10.49 16.88
C ALA A 217 -14.62 -9.95 15.45
N GLY A 218 -13.81 -10.59 14.60
CA GLY A 218 -13.71 -10.18 13.21
C GLY A 218 -12.66 -10.96 12.44
N TRP A 219 -12.54 -10.60 11.17
CA TRP A 219 -11.48 -11.09 10.31
C TRP A 219 -11.10 -10.03 9.29
N ALA A 220 -9.89 -10.14 8.78
CA ALA A 220 -9.41 -9.36 7.65
C ALA A 220 -8.64 -10.27 6.69
N SER A 221 -8.78 -10.02 5.40
CA SER A 221 -7.95 -10.60 4.36
C SER A 221 -7.43 -9.50 3.47
N MET A 222 -6.18 -9.62 3.05
CA MET A 222 -5.55 -8.60 2.23
C MET A 222 -4.56 -9.21 1.28
N ARG A 223 -4.58 -8.68 0.05
CA ARG A 223 -3.68 -9.04 -1.04
C ARG A 223 -2.79 -7.85 -1.35
N ALA A 224 -1.49 -8.09 -1.40
CA ALA A 224 -0.50 -7.05 -1.69
C ALA A 224 0.67 -7.64 -2.50
N SER A 225 1.44 -6.78 -3.14
CA SER A 225 2.65 -7.17 -3.86
C SER A 225 3.70 -6.08 -3.73
N SER A 226 4.95 -6.45 -3.55
CA SER A 226 6.09 -5.53 -3.54
C SER A 226 7.09 -5.96 -4.61
N PRO A 227 7.55 -5.06 -5.50
CA PRO A 227 8.60 -5.42 -6.47
C PRO A 227 9.91 -5.82 -5.79
N ASN A 228 10.06 -5.52 -4.49
CA ASN A 228 11.30 -5.70 -3.75
C ASN A 228 11.12 -6.77 -2.67
N GLN A 229 12.22 -7.44 -2.32
CA GLN A 229 12.21 -8.32 -1.16
C GLN A 229 12.02 -7.45 0.09
N VAL A 230 11.03 -7.79 0.91
CA VAL A 230 10.85 -7.18 2.23
C VAL A 230 11.89 -7.81 3.17
N VAL A 231 13.17 -7.44 3.05
CA VAL A 231 14.24 -7.96 3.92
C VAL A 231 14.52 -6.94 5.02
N ASN A 232 14.53 -7.38 6.27
CA ASN A 232 14.89 -6.61 7.47
C ASN A 232 14.05 -5.35 7.75
N ILE A 233 12.91 -5.19 7.07
CA ILE A 233 11.96 -4.10 7.30
C ILE A 233 10.66 -4.70 7.83
N LEU A 234 10.12 -4.11 8.91
CA LEU A 234 8.73 -4.32 9.32
C LEU A 234 7.88 -3.47 8.38
N SER A 235 7.32 -4.08 7.35
CA SER A 235 6.35 -3.39 6.50
C SER A 235 4.95 -3.63 7.08
N ARG A 236 4.31 -2.54 7.52
CA ARG A 236 2.98 -2.59 8.10
C ARG A 236 1.96 -2.32 7.02
N LEU A 237 1.03 -3.24 6.87
CA LEU A 237 -0.01 -3.12 5.87
C LEU A 237 -1.30 -2.57 6.47
N LEU A 238 -1.61 -2.92 7.73
CA LEU A 238 -2.54 -2.16 8.57
C LEU A 238 -1.91 -1.92 9.93
N ASP A 239 -2.02 -0.70 10.45
CA ASP A 239 -1.47 -0.33 11.76
C ASP A 239 -2.30 0.75 12.41
N THR A 240 -2.78 0.50 13.63
CA THR A 240 -3.26 1.60 14.48
C THR A 240 -2.05 2.34 15.04
N ASN A 241 -2.10 3.67 15.06
CA ASN A 241 -0.98 4.54 15.47
C ASN A 241 -0.35 4.22 16.84
N SER A 242 -1.04 3.46 17.71
CA SER A 242 -0.56 2.96 19.00
C SER A 242 0.32 1.72 18.92
N GLY A 243 0.42 1.11 17.74
CA GLY A 243 1.05 -0.18 17.52
C GLY A 243 0.29 -1.36 18.14
N ALA A 244 -0.96 -1.14 18.56
CA ALA A 244 -1.79 -2.10 19.27
C ALA A 244 -2.71 -2.93 18.36
N ALA A 245 -2.82 -2.61 17.07
CA ALA A 245 -3.55 -3.42 16.10
C ALA A 245 -2.77 -3.43 14.79
N GLN A 246 -2.11 -4.53 14.49
CA GLN A 246 -1.28 -4.64 13.29
C GLN A 246 -1.63 -5.84 12.47
N PHE A 247 -1.66 -5.59 11.17
CA PHE A 247 -1.40 -6.60 10.17
C PHE A 247 -0.07 -6.25 9.49
N GLN A 248 0.96 -7.02 9.81
CA GLN A 248 2.32 -6.71 9.41
C GLN A 248 3.00 -7.88 8.71
N ILE A 249 3.93 -7.54 7.82
CA ILE A 249 4.88 -8.49 7.24
C ILE A 249 6.26 -8.10 7.73
N SER A 250 6.91 -9.05 8.38
CA SER A 250 8.24 -8.88 8.96
C SER A 250 9.26 -9.68 8.18
N GLY A 251 10.21 -8.99 7.57
CA GLY A 251 11.32 -9.57 6.83
C GLY A 251 12.46 -10.11 7.69
N SER A 252 12.21 -10.96 8.69
CA SER A 252 13.33 -11.74 9.26
C SER A 252 13.80 -12.78 8.24
N ALA A 253 14.90 -13.50 8.47
CA ALA A 253 15.42 -14.55 7.55
C ALA A 253 14.36 -15.59 7.08
N THR A 254 13.20 -15.63 7.75
CA THR A 254 11.92 -16.10 7.23
C THR A 254 10.91 -14.95 7.23
N ASN A 255 10.28 -14.70 6.07
CA ASN A 255 9.16 -13.76 5.97
C ASN A 255 8.04 -14.21 6.91
N ARG A 256 7.59 -13.30 7.80
CA ARG A 256 6.56 -13.60 8.79
C ARG A 256 5.36 -12.69 8.61
N GLY A 257 4.19 -13.27 8.35
CA GLY A 257 2.93 -12.57 8.58
C GLY A 257 2.66 -12.52 10.07
N ALA A 258 2.27 -11.37 10.61
CA ALA A 258 1.86 -11.27 12.00
C ALA A 258 0.59 -10.45 12.18
N VAL A 259 -0.27 -10.94 13.07
CA VAL A 259 -1.36 -10.18 13.68
C VAL A 259 -0.90 -9.82 15.09
N ASN A 260 -0.75 -8.53 15.38
CA ASN A 260 -0.42 -8.06 16.73
C ASN A 260 -1.59 -7.29 17.31
N ARG A 261 -1.87 -7.55 18.58
CA ARG A 261 -2.91 -6.84 19.36
C ARG A 261 -2.34 -6.00 20.54
N ASN A 262 -1.01 -6.01 20.68
CA ASN A 262 -0.13 -5.18 21.51
C ASN A 262 1.32 -5.68 21.26
N SER A 263 2.37 -4.93 21.61
CA SER A 263 3.77 -5.36 21.44
C SER A 263 4.15 -6.67 22.15
N ALA A 264 3.28 -7.18 23.03
CA ALA A 264 3.46 -8.43 23.79
C ALA A 264 2.78 -9.67 23.18
N ASN A 265 1.74 -9.53 22.35
CA ASN A 265 0.92 -10.65 21.86
C ASN A 265 0.90 -10.65 20.32
N ALA A 266 1.87 -11.34 19.74
CA ALA A 266 2.04 -11.52 18.30
C ALA A 266 1.81 -12.99 17.93
N VAL A 267 0.89 -13.26 17.01
CA VAL A 267 0.83 -14.58 16.35
C VAL A 267 1.50 -14.44 14.99
N THR A 268 2.57 -15.20 14.78
CA THR A 268 3.38 -15.15 13.55
C THR A 268 3.31 -16.47 12.80
N THR A 269 3.10 -16.42 11.49
CA THR A 269 3.28 -17.57 10.59
C THR A 269 4.55 -17.37 9.76
N ALA A 270 5.27 -18.45 9.47
CA ALA A 270 6.50 -18.43 8.67
C ALA A 270 6.19 -19.01 7.28
N ASN A 271 5.72 -18.16 6.38
CA ASN A 271 5.57 -18.50 4.97
C ASN A 271 6.39 -17.51 4.13
N ALA A 272 7.17 -18.02 3.19
CA ALA A 272 8.04 -17.20 2.38
C ALA A 272 7.22 -16.28 1.47
N TYR A 273 7.58 -15.00 1.49
CA TYR A 273 7.23 -14.03 0.47
C TYR A 273 8.33 -13.99 -0.60
N THR A 274 7.92 -13.98 -1.88
CA THR A 274 8.83 -13.78 -3.01
C THR A 274 8.59 -12.40 -3.59
N ALA A 275 9.64 -11.60 -3.73
CA ALA A 275 9.54 -10.30 -4.39
C ALA A 275 8.89 -10.40 -5.78
N GLY A 276 8.09 -9.40 -6.13
CA GLY A 276 7.34 -9.34 -7.39
C GLY A 276 6.11 -10.25 -7.45
N THR A 277 5.86 -11.07 -6.42
CA THR A 277 4.65 -11.91 -6.35
C THR A 277 3.58 -11.30 -5.47
N THR A 278 2.33 -11.66 -5.71
CA THR A 278 1.24 -11.35 -4.78
C THR A 278 1.37 -12.23 -3.54
N LEU A 279 1.31 -11.61 -2.37
CA LEU A 279 1.06 -12.27 -1.11
C LEU A 279 -0.41 -12.10 -0.73
N GLN A 280 -0.93 -13.09 -0.01
CA GLN A 280 -2.23 -12.99 0.63
C GLN A 280 -2.15 -13.35 2.09
N MET A 281 -2.54 -12.42 2.94
CA MET A 281 -2.54 -12.59 4.38
C MET A 281 -3.98 -12.49 4.89
N SER A 282 -4.39 -13.46 5.71
CA SER A 282 -5.70 -13.44 6.37
C SER A 282 -5.54 -13.64 7.88
N GLY A 283 -6.25 -12.85 8.67
CA GLY A 283 -6.27 -12.94 10.13
C GLY A 283 -7.70 -12.94 10.66
N THR A 284 -7.93 -13.65 11.75
CA THR A 284 -9.21 -13.61 12.48
C THR A 284 -8.96 -13.46 13.98
N TRP A 285 -9.93 -12.87 14.68
CA TRP A 285 -9.86 -12.61 16.09
C TRP A 285 -11.23 -12.72 16.77
N SER A 286 -11.17 -12.90 18.08
CA SER A 286 -12.28 -12.79 19.02
C SER A 286 -11.78 -12.15 20.32
N ALA A 287 -12.59 -12.17 21.38
CA ALA A 287 -12.16 -11.80 22.71
C ALA A 287 -11.16 -12.81 23.32
N SER A 288 -11.12 -14.05 22.83
CA SER A 288 -10.37 -15.17 23.44
C SER A 288 -9.40 -15.89 22.50
N ALA A 289 -9.48 -15.65 21.19
CA ALA A 289 -8.59 -16.27 20.20
C ALA A 289 -8.16 -15.26 19.13
N MET A 290 -6.99 -15.50 18.54
CA MET A 290 -6.61 -14.95 17.24
C MET A 290 -5.93 -16.03 16.40
N ALA A 291 -6.01 -15.91 15.08
CA ALA A 291 -5.31 -16.78 14.17
C ALA A 291 -4.90 -16.05 12.88
N ILE A 292 -3.85 -16.53 12.22
CA ILE A 292 -3.33 -15.98 10.97
C ILE A 292 -2.96 -17.09 9.99
N SER A 293 -3.19 -16.86 8.71
CA SER A 293 -2.64 -17.62 7.58
C SER A 293 -2.03 -16.67 6.55
N LEU A 294 -0.96 -17.10 5.91
CA LEU A 294 -0.26 -16.39 4.84
C LEU A 294 -0.09 -17.36 3.67
N ASN A 295 -0.50 -17.00 2.46
CA ASN A 295 -0.36 -17.80 1.22
C ASN A 295 -0.81 -19.27 1.41
N GLN A 296 -2.05 -19.48 1.87
CA GLN A 296 -2.65 -20.78 2.22
C GLN A 296 -1.86 -21.61 3.23
N GLY A 297 -0.86 -21.01 3.89
CA GLY A 297 -0.02 -21.69 4.85
C GLY A 297 -0.77 -22.17 6.07
N THR A 298 -0.09 -23.00 6.85
CA THR A 298 -0.55 -23.46 8.16
C THR A 298 -1.06 -22.29 8.98
N VAL A 299 -2.29 -22.44 9.47
CA VAL A 299 -2.89 -21.47 10.37
C VAL A 299 -2.16 -21.54 11.71
N VAL A 300 -1.68 -20.40 12.18
CA VAL A 300 -1.10 -20.26 13.51
C VAL A 300 -2.11 -19.54 14.39
N SER A 301 -2.35 -20.06 15.60
CA SER A 301 -3.32 -19.51 16.55
C SER A 301 -2.63 -19.05 17.84
N GLY A 302 -3.27 -18.13 18.56
CA GLY A 302 -2.82 -17.64 19.87
C GLY A 302 -3.95 -16.96 20.63
N THR A 303 -3.63 -16.46 21.82
CA THR A 303 -4.57 -15.76 22.70
C THR A 303 -4.47 -14.24 22.52
N PRO A 304 -5.59 -13.51 22.44
CA PRO A 304 -5.57 -12.08 22.17
C PRO A 304 -5.56 -11.22 23.44
N ALA A 305 -5.14 -9.96 23.26
CA ALA A 305 -5.59 -8.80 24.07
C ALA A 305 -6.69 -8.05 23.28
N ALA A 306 -7.35 -7.01 23.78
CA ALA A 306 -8.36 -6.24 23.03
C ALA A 306 -7.74 -5.25 22.00
N PHE A 307 -8.42 -4.97 20.87
CA PHE A 307 -7.99 -3.93 19.93
C PHE A 307 -8.35 -2.60 20.56
N THR A 308 -7.38 -1.69 20.68
CA THR A 308 -7.65 -0.34 21.14
C THR A 308 -8.14 0.52 19.99
N SER A 309 -8.96 1.52 20.32
CA SER A 309 -9.42 2.50 19.34
C SER A 309 -8.25 3.36 18.84
N GLY A 310 -8.37 3.85 17.61
CA GLY A 310 -7.40 4.76 17.02
C GLY A 310 -7.61 4.91 15.53
N THR A 311 -6.88 5.85 14.92
CA THR A 311 -6.76 5.95 13.47
C THR A 311 -5.89 4.80 12.96
N THR A 312 -6.37 4.12 11.92
CA THR A 312 -5.65 3.05 11.25
C THR A 312 -5.03 3.56 9.96
N ASN A 313 -3.73 3.37 9.80
CA ASN A 313 -3.07 3.60 8.53
C ASN A 313 -3.11 2.34 7.67
N LEU A 314 -3.17 2.55 6.36
CA LEU A 314 -3.03 1.52 5.33
C LEU A 314 -1.64 1.66 4.69
N GLY A 315 -0.88 0.58 4.70
CA GLY A 315 0.45 0.50 4.10
C GLY A 315 1.56 1.25 4.84
N ASN A 316 1.28 2.01 5.91
CA ASN A 316 2.30 2.79 6.63
C ASN A 316 2.13 2.72 8.15
N ARG A 317 3.16 3.13 8.87
CA ARG A 317 3.07 3.48 10.30
C ARG A 317 2.86 4.99 10.44
N ALA A 318 2.32 5.42 11.58
CA ALA A 318 2.10 6.84 11.91
C ALA A 318 3.35 7.72 11.75
N ASP A 319 4.53 7.15 12.03
CA ASP A 319 5.83 7.84 11.93
C ASP A 319 6.39 7.88 10.50
N LEU A 320 5.71 7.23 9.55
CA LEU A 320 6.11 7.08 8.15
C LEU A 320 7.51 6.49 7.94
N ALA A 321 8.12 5.92 8.99
CA ALA A 321 9.51 5.49 8.95
C ALA A 321 9.70 4.15 8.20
N ARG A 322 8.61 3.39 8.01
CA ARG A 322 8.64 2.03 7.46
C ARG A 322 7.45 1.77 6.52
N PRO A 323 7.37 2.53 5.42
CA PRO A 323 6.26 2.41 4.51
C PRO A 323 6.31 1.09 3.74
N TRP A 324 5.15 0.56 3.41
CA TRP A 324 5.00 -0.42 2.34
C TRP A 324 5.61 0.18 1.06
N SER A 325 6.20 -0.68 0.24
CA SER A 325 6.80 -0.28 -1.03
C SER A 325 6.28 -1.21 -2.10
N GLY A 326 5.09 -0.88 -2.63
CA GLY A 326 4.39 -1.73 -3.58
C GLY A 326 2.91 -1.40 -3.66
N ALA A 327 2.12 -2.38 -4.12
CA ALA A 327 0.69 -2.21 -4.32
C ALA A 327 -0.12 -3.07 -3.33
N ILE A 328 -1.22 -2.50 -2.80
CA ILE A 328 -2.26 -3.24 -2.10
C ILE A 328 -3.40 -3.47 -3.09
N GLN A 329 -3.64 -4.73 -3.42
CA GLN A 329 -4.64 -5.15 -4.42
C GLN A 329 -6.05 -5.15 -3.85
N ARG A 330 -6.21 -5.65 -2.63
CA ARG A 330 -7.52 -5.86 -2.02
C ARG A 330 -7.44 -5.86 -0.49
N LEU A 331 -8.43 -5.26 0.16
CA LEU A 331 -8.67 -5.32 1.60
C LEU A 331 -10.11 -5.76 1.84
N VAL A 332 -10.28 -6.84 2.60
CA VAL A 332 -11.58 -7.37 3.00
C VAL A 332 -11.65 -7.42 4.51
N LEU A 333 -12.77 -6.98 5.09
CA LEU A 333 -13.04 -6.98 6.51
C LEU A 333 -14.37 -7.68 6.79
N GLY A 334 -14.45 -8.49 7.84
CA GLY A 334 -15.69 -9.10 8.32
C GLY A 334 -15.85 -9.02 9.84
N SER A 335 -17.09 -9.15 10.31
CA SER A 335 -17.49 -8.92 11.70
C SER A 335 -17.61 -10.16 12.59
N THR A 336 -17.22 -11.31 12.07
CA THR A 336 -17.32 -12.60 12.76
C THR A 336 -15.96 -13.26 12.89
N THR A 337 -15.81 -14.23 13.79
CA THR A 337 -14.60 -15.07 13.81
C THR A 337 -14.71 -16.16 12.76
N LEU A 338 -13.64 -16.43 12.03
CA LEU A 338 -13.56 -17.54 11.09
C LEU A 338 -13.01 -18.80 11.76
N SER A 339 -13.43 -19.97 11.28
CA SER A 339 -12.72 -21.22 11.57
C SER A 339 -11.34 -21.21 10.89
N ASN A 340 -10.40 -22.00 11.40
CA ASN A 340 -9.08 -22.11 10.78
C ASN A 340 -9.17 -22.56 9.31
N ALA A 341 -10.08 -23.48 8.98
CA ALA A 341 -10.30 -23.92 7.61
C ALA A 341 -10.81 -22.78 6.70
N ALA A 342 -11.78 -21.99 7.19
CA ALA A 342 -12.28 -20.83 6.44
C ALA A 342 -11.19 -19.77 6.27
N LEU A 343 -10.41 -19.49 7.32
CA LEU A 343 -9.30 -18.54 7.28
C LEU A 343 -8.23 -18.95 6.25
N GLN A 344 -7.88 -20.23 6.19
CA GLN A 344 -6.90 -20.75 5.24
C GLN A 344 -7.41 -20.65 3.80
N ALA A 345 -8.70 -20.96 3.57
CA ALA A 345 -9.34 -20.85 2.27
C ALA A 345 -9.42 -19.40 1.74
N LEU A 346 -9.36 -18.40 2.64
CA LEU A 346 -9.29 -17.00 2.25
C LEU A 346 -7.93 -16.55 1.72
N SER A 347 -6.88 -17.36 1.81
CA SER A 347 -5.52 -16.94 1.46
C SER A 347 -4.93 -17.63 0.22
N PRO A 348 -5.64 -17.83 -0.91
CA PRO A 348 -5.17 -18.60 -2.07
C PRO A 348 -3.77 -18.25 -2.57
#